data_AF-A0A1I4D1Y1-F1
#
_entry.id   AF-A0A1I4D1Y1-F1
#
_cell.length_a   1.000
_cell.length_b   1.000
_cell.length_c   1.000
_cell.angle_alpha   90.00
_cell.angle_beta   90.00
_cell.angle_gamma   90.00
#
_symmetry.space_group_name_H-M   'P 1'
#
loop_
_entity.id
_entity.type
_entity.pdbx_description
1 polymer ?
#
loop_
_entity_poly.entity_id
_entity_poly.type
_entity_poly.pdbx_seq_one_letter_code
_entity_poly.pdbx_strand_id
1 'polypeptide(L)'
;MIVTTDVIGHGVNLPLRAVAFAETGKFDGGRRRPLRLWEAAQIAGRAGRRGHGAGDGLVAVYRSGVCGFSPDADLVRAAVHVANGAPSDLLLARARLRPAWHDLGDPRPGEIPHALNGWYQAARDERPFHSWLDPAPVDSLLEMWQVARASAGVRGAVDAAWPGDGLTVWRLMNLPLDPGGAFGRIASAVLNGGSLRALTLPEPAVSRLDLEDAERYAATMRDLRTAAQSFGAIGGVDPAETAAGEEAASARIVDLVAGRGPLVKAPACLSCGASCAPWFERCDGCHGGRAGRRRPVSLRDAGRGAVRGSSEGD
;
A
#
# COMPACT_ATOMS: atom_id res chain seq x y z
N MET A 1 -14.29 12.50 -5.81
CA MET A 1 -13.17 12.97 -4.96
C MET A 1 -12.57 11.75 -4.29
N ILE A 2 -11.26 11.56 -4.38
CA ILE A 2 -10.53 10.52 -3.62
C ILE A 2 -9.78 11.23 -2.50
N VAL A 3 -9.80 10.64 -1.30
CA VAL A 3 -8.96 11.05 -0.17
C VAL A 3 -7.86 10.00 -0.04
N THR A 4 -6.63 10.43 0.11
CA THR A 4 -5.46 9.56 0.05
C THR A 4 -4.28 10.18 0.77
N THR A 5 -3.27 9.38 1.07
CA THR A 5 -2.00 9.79 1.66
C THR A 5 -0.96 10.08 0.56
N ASP A 6 0.28 10.34 0.95
CA ASP A 6 1.43 10.49 0.05
C ASP A 6 1.68 9.29 -0.88
N VAL A 7 1.01 8.16 -0.64
CA VAL A 7 1.02 6.97 -1.49
C VAL A 7 0.67 7.29 -2.95
N ILE A 8 -0.18 8.28 -3.27
CA ILE A 8 -0.43 8.65 -4.68
C ILE A 8 0.81 9.16 -5.42
N GLY A 9 1.83 9.61 -4.69
CA GLY A 9 3.13 9.96 -5.26
C GLY A 9 3.80 8.76 -5.96
N HIS A 10 3.44 7.53 -5.62
CA HIS A 10 4.09 6.29 -6.09
C HIS A 10 3.07 5.19 -6.50
N GLY A 11 3.36 4.43 -7.56
CA GLY A 11 2.73 3.12 -7.79
C GLY A 11 1.29 3.03 -8.33
N VAL A 12 0.44 4.08 -8.26
CA VAL A 12 -0.92 4.03 -8.82
C VAL A 12 -1.10 5.02 -9.98
N ASN A 13 -1.67 4.59 -11.10
CA ASN A 13 -2.02 5.46 -12.23
C ASN A 13 -3.47 5.95 -12.10
N LEU A 14 -3.67 7.10 -11.45
CA LEU A 14 -4.97 7.75 -11.35
C LEU A 14 -5.05 8.94 -12.31
N PRO A 15 -6.14 9.07 -13.12
CA PRO A 15 -6.39 10.27 -13.91
C PRO A 15 -6.87 11.40 -12.98
N LEU A 16 -5.94 12.13 -12.37
CA LEU A 16 -6.24 13.23 -11.45
C LEU A 16 -6.20 14.57 -12.18
N ARG A 17 -7.34 15.28 -12.25
CA ARG A 17 -7.39 16.67 -12.75
C ARG A 17 -6.87 17.66 -11.72
N ALA A 18 -7.15 17.41 -10.44
CA ALA A 18 -6.78 18.28 -9.35
C ALA A 18 -6.24 17.49 -8.15
N VAL A 19 -5.25 18.06 -7.46
CA VAL A 19 -4.71 17.57 -6.20
C VAL A 19 -4.83 18.69 -5.16
N ALA A 20 -5.38 18.37 -3.99
CA ALA A 20 -5.51 19.31 -2.88
C ALA A 20 -4.76 18.78 -1.65
N PHE A 21 -3.79 19.54 -1.16
CA PHE A 21 -3.03 19.20 0.05
C PHE A 21 -3.81 19.62 1.29
N ALA A 22 -4.19 18.64 2.11
CA ALA A 22 -4.79 18.88 3.43
C ALA A 22 -3.73 19.07 4.52
N GLU A 23 -2.61 18.36 4.43
CA GLU A 23 -1.48 18.47 5.36
C GLU A 23 -0.16 18.40 4.57
N THR A 24 0.88 19.02 5.09
CA THR A 24 2.24 18.97 4.52
C THR A 24 3.27 18.37 5.48
N GLY A 25 2.80 17.82 6.60
CA GLY A 25 3.59 17.04 7.54
C GLY A 25 3.47 15.54 7.26
N LYS A 26 4.56 14.81 7.48
CA LYS A 26 4.64 13.35 7.38
C LYS A 26 5.34 12.77 8.61
N PHE A 27 4.91 11.59 9.05
CA PHE A 27 5.61 10.80 10.06
C PHE A 27 6.52 9.77 9.38
N ASP A 28 7.82 9.85 9.62
CA ASP A 28 8.82 8.93 9.03
C ASP A 28 9.18 7.77 9.98
N GLY A 29 8.27 7.36 10.88
CA GLY A 29 8.54 6.30 11.86
C GLY A 29 9.16 6.77 13.18
N GLY A 30 9.87 7.91 13.19
CA GLY A 30 10.47 8.47 14.42
C GLY A 30 9.90 9.82 14.86
N ARG A 31 9.59 10.71 13.92
CA ARG A 31 9.05 12.04 14.19
C ARG A 31 8.20 12.55 13.04
N ARG A 32 7.29 13.48 13.34
CA ARG A 32 6.63 14.29 12.32
C ARG A 32 7.57 15.37 11.83
N ARG A 33 7.71 15.48 10.50
CA ARG A 33 8.47 16.54 9.82
C ARG A 33 7.69 17.06 8.62
N PRO A 34 8.02 18.26 8.10
CA PRO A 34 7.52 18.69 6.80
C PRO A 34 7.93 17.72 5.69
N LEU A 35 7.10 17.60 4.65
CA LEU A 35 7.45 16.94 3.40
C LEU A 35 8.67 17.62 2.77
N ARG A 36 9.56 16.83 2.17
CA ARG A 36 10.64 17.35 1.33
C ARG A 36 10.04 17.90 0.04
N LEU A 37 10.76 18.82 -0.59
CA LEU A 37 10.27 19.47 -1.80
C LEU A 37 10.03 18.46 -2.92
N TRP A 38 10.91 17.46 -3.08
CA TRP A 38 10.73 16.38 -4.05
C TRP A 38 9.54 15.45 -3.73
N GLU A 39 9.24 15.18 -2.46
CA GLU A 39 8.07 14.36 -2.05
C GLU A 39 6.77 15.10 -2.41
N ALA A 40 6.69 16.38 -2.07
CA ALA A 40 5.56 17.23 -2.43
C ALA A 40 5.42 17.37 -3.94
N ALA A 41 6.54 17.49 -4.68
CA ALA A 41 6.54 17.59 -6.14
C ALA A 41 6.00 16.31 -6.81
N GLN A 42 6.34 15.13 -6.28
CA GLN A 42 5.82 13.86 -6.78
C GLN A 42 4.29 13.74 -6.61
N ILE A 43 3.76 14.26 -5.50
CA ILE A 43 2.31 14.32 -5.25
C ILE A 43 1.65 15.35 -6.18
N ALA A 44 2.21 16.57 -6.26
CA ALA A 44 1.69 17.65 -7.10
C ALA A 44 1.68 17.28 -8.58
N GLY A 45 2.73 16.61 -9.07
CA GLY A 45 2.86 16.13 -10.45
C GLY A 45 1.85 15.03 -10.85
N ARG A 46 1.01 14.56 -9.92
CA ARG A 46 -0.13 13.69 -10.28
C ARG A 46 -1.29 14.48 -10.88
N ALA A 47 -1.38 15.79 -10.66
CA ALA A 47 -2.38 16.63 -11.30
C ALA A 47 -2.07 16.82 -12.80
N GLY A 48 -3.05 16.57 -13.67
CA GLY A 48 -2.99 16.95 -15.08
C GLY A 48 -2.08 16.08 -15.96
N ARG A 49 -2.12 14.75 -15.81
CA ARG A 49 -1.39 13.83 -16.71
C ARG A 49 -1.88 13.98 -18.17
N ARG A 50 -0.95 14.26 -19.10
CA ARG A 50 -1.23 14.32 -20.55
C ARG A 50 -1.83 13.00 -21.02
N GLY A 51 -3.00 13.06 -21.67
CA GLY A 51 -3.72 11.89 -22.21
C GLY A 51 -5.17 11.73 -21.75
N HIS A 52 -5.61 12.44 -20.69
CA HIS A 52 -6.98 12.36 -20.14
C HIS A 52 -7.79 13.66 -20.28
N GLY A 53 -7.61 14.41 -21.38
CA GLY A 53 -8.52 15.49 -21.79
C GLY A 53 -8.47 16.81 -21.01
N ALA A 54 -7.73 16.91 -19.91
CA ALA A 54 -7.50 18.19 -19.22
C ALA A 54 -6.13 18.76 -19.64
N GLY A 55 -6.14 19.92 -20.30
CA GLY A 55 -4.91 20.61 -20.75
C GLY A 55 -4.02 21.09 -19.60
N ASP A 56 -4.59 21.35 -18.42
CA ASP A 56 -3.89 21.89 -17.25
C ASP A 56 -4.29 21.14 -15.96
N GLY A 57 -3.30 20.76 -15.16
CA GLY A 57 -3.49 20.18 -13.83
C GLY A 57 -3.64 21.26 -12.75
N LEU A 58 -4.58 21.10 -11.82
CA LEU A 58 -4.77 22.02 -10.70
C LEU A 58 -4.12 21.46 -9.42
N VAL A 59 -3.33 22.29 -8.74
CA VAL A 59 -2.82 21.97 -7.40
C VAL A 59 -3.28 23.05 -6.43
N ALA A 60 -3.86 22.63 -5.30
CA ALA A 60 -4.42 23.52 -4.30
C ALA A 60 -4.03 23.10 -2.87
N VAL A 61 -4.25 23.99 -1.91
CA VAL A 61 -4.16 23.70 -0.48
C VAL A 61 -5.54 23.82 0.15
N TYR A 62 -5.87 22.92 1.07
CA TYR A 62 -7.17 22.91 1.73
C TYR A 62 -7.16 23.91 2.91
N ARG A 63 -7.85 25.03 2.76
CA ARG A 63 -8.01 26.06 3.81
C ARG A 63 -9.42 26.02 4.38
N SER A 64 -9.73 25.04 5.23
CA SER A 64 -11.09 24.88 5.78
C SER A 64 -11.26 25.34 7.22
N GLY A 65 -10.21 25.83 7.90
CA GLY A 65 -10.30 26.17 9.33
C GLY A 65 -10.60 24.96 10.23
N VAL A 66 -10.61 23.74 9.68
CA VAL A 66 -10.75 22.49 10.43
C VAL A 66 -9.48 22.27 11.23
N CYS A 67 -9.63 22.08 12.54
CA CYS A 67 -8.52 21.80 13.44
C CYS A 67 -7.79 20.52 13.02
N GLY A 68 -6.45 20.58 12.98
CA GLY A 68 -5.58 19.44 12.65
C GLY A 68 -4.98 19.44 11.25
N PHE A 69 -5.47 20.26 10.32
CA PHE A 69 -4.87 20.41 8.99
C PHE A 69 -4.01 21.67 8.88
N SER A 70 -2.74 21.50 8.51
CA SER A 70 -1.77 22.61 8.34
C SER A 70 -0.98 22.45 7.03
N PRO A 71 -1.58 22.80 5.88
CA PRO A 71 -0.86 22.78 4.63
C PRO A 71 0.01 24.04 4.47
N ASP A 72 1.28 23.84 4.14
CA ASP A 72 2.20 24.89 3.77
C ASP A 72 2.02 25.25 2.27
N ALA A 73 1.48 26.44 2.02
CA ALA A 73 1.22 26.91 0.66
C ALA A 73 2.49 27.24 -0.13
N ASP A 74 3.57 27.64 0.54
CA ASP A 74 4.83 28.00 -0.10
C ASP A 74 5.58 26.75 -0.53
N LEU A 75 5.59 25.72 0.33
CA LEU A 75 6.10 24.39 -0.04
C LEU A 75 5.34 23.83 -1.25
N VAL A 76 4.00 23.88 -1.25
CA VAL A 76 3.20 23.36 -2.37
C VAL A 76 3.44 24.16 -3.66
N ARG A 77 3.62 25.48 -3.57
CA ARG A 77 3.97 26.31 -4.73
C ARG A 77 5.34 25.92 -5.31
N ALA A 78 6.35 25.77 -4.45
CA ALA A 78 7.67 25.31 -4.86
C ALA A 78 7.61 23.91 -5.49
N ALA A 79 6.82 23.01 -4.91
CA ALA A 79 6.63 21.65 -5.40
C ALA A 79 6.05 21.60 -6.82
N VAL A 80 5.12 22.50 -7.17
CA VAL A 80 4.59 22.64 -8.54
C VAL A 80 5.68 23.05 -9.52
N HIS A 81 6.58 23.96 -9.15
CA HIS A 81 7.70 24.32 -10.02
C HIS A 81 8.62 23.13 -10.27
N VAL A 82 8.94 22.36 -9.22
CA VAL A 82 9.75 21.14 -9.33
C VAL A 82 9.06 20.06 -10.18
N ALA A 83 7.76 19.85 -9.98
CA ALA A 83 6.98 18.91 -10.80
C ALA A 83 6.97 19.29 -12.29
N ASN A 84 7.12 20.57 -12.61
CA ASN A 84 7.25 21.09 -13.97
C ASN A 84 8.68 21.12 -14.50
N GLY A 85 9.64 20.51 -13.80
CA GLY A 85 11.02 20.34 -14.26
C GLY A 85 12.06 21.26 -13.60
N ALA A 86 11.68 22.07 -12.60
CA ALA A 86 12.69 22.75 -11.80
C ALA A 86 13.51 21.75 -10.96
N PRO A 87 14.78 22.06 -10.62
CA PRO A 87 15.59 21.21 -9.75
C PRO A 87 14.93 21.02 -8.38
N SER A 88 14.98 19.78 -7.87
CA SER A 88 14.47 19.42 -6.54
C SER A 88 15.59 19.39 -5.49
N ASP A 89 15.22 19.26 -4.23
CA ASP A 89 16.11 18.96 -3.10
C ASP A 89 16.52 17.48 -3.01
N LEU A 90 16.11 16.63 -3.98
CA LEU A 90 16.52 15.23 -4.05
C LEU A 90 17.99 15.12 -4.50
N LEU A 91 18.88 14.96 -3.52
CA LEU A 91 20.29 14.66 -3.76
C LEU A 91 20.57 13.19 -3.41
N LEU A 92 20.69 12.35 -4.45
CA LEU A 92 21.20 10.98 -4.32
C LEU A 92 22.73 10.99 -4.21
N ALA A 93 23.23 11.54 -3.10
CA ALA A 93 24.66 11.72 -2.86
C ALA A 93 25.30 10.53 -2.13
N ARG A 94 24.51 9.59 -1.61
CA ARG A 94 24.99 8.46 -0.82
C ARG A 94 24.34 7.14 -1.19
N ALA A 95 25.15 6.10 -1.31
CA ALA A 95 24.73 4.71 -1.40
C ALA A 95 24.59 4.11 0.00
N ARG A 96 23.48 3.39 0.24
CA ARG A 96 23.27 2.62 1.46
C ARG A 96 23.89 1.23 1.32
N LEU A 97 24.81 0.89 2.21
CA LEU A 97 25.45 -0.43 2.24
C LEU A 97 24.79 -1.32 3.30
N ARG A 98 24.53 -2.59 2.97
CA ARG A 98 24.08 -3.63 3.91
C ARG A 98 25.00 -4.85 3.81
N PRO A 99 25.16 -5.64 4.89
CA PRO A 99 25.94 -6.87 4.82
C PRO A 99 25.20 -7.91 4.00
N ALA A 100 25.95 -8.66 3.19
CA ALA A 100 25.55 -9.97 2.69
C ALA A 100 25.94 -11.06 3.70
N TRP A 101 25.40 -12.26 3.54
CA TRP A 101 25.70 -13.40 4.43
C TRP A 101 27.21 -13.72 4.46
N HIS A 102 27.85 -13.75 3.29
CA HIS A 102 29.28 -14.06 3.18
C HIS A 102 30.17 -13.00 3.84
N ASP A 103 29.70 -11.75 3.97
CA ASP A 103 30.46 -10.68 4.64
C ASP A 103 30.61 -10.94 6.14
N LEU A 104 29.77 -11.81 6.71
CA LEU A 104 29.77 -12.16 8.12
C LEU A 104 30.65 -13.37 8.45
N GLY A 105 31.18 -14.07 7.43
CA GLY A 105 32.05 -15.24 7.63
C GLY A 105 31.31 -16.50 8.11
N ASP A 106 30.09 -16.73 7.61
CA ASP A 106 29.26 -17.90 7.93
C ASP A 106 29.08 -18.18 9.45
N PRO A 107 28.70 -17.17 10.26
CA PRO A 107 28.67 -17.30 11.71
C PRO A 107 27.63 -18.31 12.18
N ARG A 108 27.87 -18.95 13.34
CA ARG A 108 26.80 -19.70 14.03
C ARG A 108 25.68 -18.74 14.43
N PRO A 109 24.43 -19.21 14.58
CA PRO A 109 23.30 -18.34 14.92
C PRO A 109 23.53 -17.41 16.11
N GLY A 110 24.19 -17.90 17.17
CA GLY A 110 24.50 -17.09 18.34
C GLY A 110 25.56 -16.01 18.12
N GLU A 111 26.43 -16.18 17.12
CA GLU A 111 27.53 -15.27 16.78
C GLU A 111 27.09 -14.15 15.83
N ILE A 112 25.93 -14.29 15.17
CA ILE A 112 25.42 -13.31 14.22
C ILE A 112 25.41 -11.87 14.78
N PRO A 113 24.97 -11.60 16.03
CA PRO A 113 25.03 -10.24 16.58
C PRO A 113 26.44 -9.68 16.65
N HIS A 114 27.42 -10.51 17.01
CA HIS A 114 28.82 -10.09 17.08
C HIS A 114 29.37 -9.82 15.68
N ALA A 115 29.13 -10.73 14.72
CA ALA A 115 29.56 -10.57 13.34
C ALA A 115 28.93 -9.33 12.68
N LEU A 116 27.64 -9.07 12.89
CA LEU A 116 26.94 -7.89 12.38
C LEU A 116 27.51 -6.58 12.94
N ASN A 117 27.77 -6.53 14.24
CA ASN A 117 28.39 -5.36 14.85
C ASN A 117 29.81 -5.15 14.35
N GLY A 118 30.61 -6.23 14.22
CA GLY A 118 31.95 -6.16 13.65
C GLY A 118 31.95 -5.62 12.22
N TRP A 119 31.07 -6.16 11.36
CA TRP A 119 30.87 -5.65 10.01
C TRP A 119 30.45 -4.17 10.01
N TYR A 120 29.50 -3.79 10.87
CA TYR A 120 29.01 -2.41 10.91
C TYR A 120 30.10 -1.42 11.33
N GLN A 121 30.95 -1.79 12.29
CA GLN A 121 32.09 -0.95 12.67
C GLN A 121 33.12 -0.86 11.54
N ALA A 122 33.50 -1.98 10.93
CA ALA A 122 34.42 -1.97 9.79
C ALA A 122 33.89 -1.07 8.64
N ALA A 123 32.61 -1.19 8.30
CA ALA A 123 31.99 -0.34 7.27
C ALA A 123 31.97 1.14 7.65
N ARG A 124 31.89 1.48 8.94
CA ARG A 124 31.96 2.87 9.42
C ARG A 124 33.38 3.43 9.40
N ASP A 125 34.38 2.59 9.68
CA ASP A 125 35.79 2.97 9.64
C ASP A 125 36.25 3.31 8.21
N GLU A 126 35.59 2.73 7.19
CA GLU A 126 35.80 3.05 5.78
C GLU A 126 35.14 4.36 5.31
N ARG A 127 34.16 4.87 6.06
CA ARG A 127 33.37 6.05 5.67
C ARG A 127 34.20 7.33 5.43
N PRO A 128 35.27 7.64 6.18
CA PRO A 128 36.13 8.79 5.89
C PRO A 128 36.80 8.71 4.51
N PHE A 129 37.07 7.50 4.01
CA PHE A 129 37.66 7.28 2.69
C PHE A 129 36.62 7.23 1.57
N HIS A 130 35.37 6.92 1.92
CA HIS A 130 34.23 6.80 1.00
C HIS A 130 33.04 7.63 1.47
N SER A 131 33.10 8.96 1.29
CA SER A 131 32.06 9.89 1.76
C SER A 131 30.67 9.71 1.12
N TRP A 132 30.62 9.00 -0.01
CA TRP A 132 29.39 8.60 -0.70
C TRP A 132 28.78 7.31 -0.11
N LEU A 133 29.46 6.63 0.82
CA LEU A 133 28.97 5.41 1.44
C LEU A 133 28.28 5.72 2.78
N ASP A 134 27.12 5.13 3.01
CA ASP A 134 26.39 5.20 4.28
C ASP A 134 26.02 3.78 4.74
N PRO A 135 26.79 3.19 5.67
CA PRO A 135 26.46 1.87 6.22
C PRO A 135 25.09 1.90 6.91
N ALA A 136 24.20 0.98 6.52
CA ALA A 136 22.89 0.87 7.13
C ALA A 136 23.05 0.41 8.60
N PRO A 137 22.35 1.05 9.56
CA PRO A 137 22.29 0.56 10.94
C PRO A 137 21.81 -0.89 11.01
N VAL A 138 22.36 -1.65 11.95
CA VAL A 138 22.06 -3.08 12.13
C VAL A 138 20.98 -3.33 13.20
N ASP A 139 20.49 -2.29 13.88
CA ASP A 139 19.56 -2.42 15.02
C ASP A 139 18.32 -3.23 14.68
N SER A 140 17.68 -2.98 13.53
CA SER A 140 16.49 -3.73 13.10
C SER A 140 16.80 -5.21 12.82
N LEU A 141 18.00 -5.54 12.35
CA LEU A 141 18.42 -6.95 12.18
C LEU A 141 18.64 -7.61 13.55
N LEU A 142 19.23 -6.87 14.49
CA LEU A 142 19.45 -7.35 15.85
C LEU A 142 18.14 -7.56 16.60
N GLU A 143 17.15 -6.68 16.41
CA GLU A 143 15.80 -6.84 16.95
C GLU A 143 15.13 -8.11 16.39
N MET A 144 15.16 -8.30 15.06
CA MET A 144 14.65 -9.51 14.43
C MET A 144 15.37 -10.77 14.93
N TRP A 145 16.69 -10.72 15.10
CA TRP A 145 17.44 -11.82 15.70
C TRP A 145 17.00 -12.12 17.15
N GLN A 146 16.77 -11.07 17.96
CA GLN A 146 16.32 -11.23 19.35
C GLN A 146 14.94 -11.89 19.41
N VAL A 147 13.99 -11.47 18.57
CA VAL A 147 12.66 -12.08 18.51
C VAL A 147 12.76 -13.53 18.03
N ALA A 148 13.55 -13.82 16.99
CA ALA A 148 13.76 -15.18 16.51
C ALA A 148 14.36 -16.08 17.60
N ARG A 149 15.35 -15.59 18.34
CA ARG A 149 15.96 -16.29 19.47
C ARG A 149 14.92 -16.61 20.57
N ALA A 150 14.11 -15.63 20.94
CA ALA A 150 13.08 -15.80 21.96
C ALA A 150 12.02 -16.81 21.52
N SER A 151 11.57 -16.72 20.26
CA SER A 151 10.59 -17.64 19.66
C SER A 151 11.14 -19.06 19.48
N ALA A 152 12.45 -19.20 19.27
CA ALA A 152 13.12 -20.49 19.24
C ALA A 152 13.29 -21.12 20.64
N GLY A 153 13.05 -20.37 21.73
CA GLY A 153 13.26 -20.83 23.10
C GLY A 153 14.73 -20.89 23.50
N VAL A 154 15.64 -20.26 22.75
CA VAL A 154 17.09 -20.31 22.98
C VAL A 154 17.49 -19.40 24.14
N ARG A 155 17.90 -20.01 25.25
CA ARG A 155 18.35 -19.33 26.48
C ARG A 155 19.85 -19.54 26.69
N GLY A 156 20.51 -18.64 27.41
CA GLY A 156 21.92 -18.79 27.81
C GLY A 156 22.91 -17.95 27.00
N ALA A 157 24.15 -18.42 26.87
CA ALA A 157 25.25 -17.69 26.24
C ALA A 157 25.22 -17.80 24.70
N VAL A 158 26.22 -17.21 24.05
CA VAL A 158 26.38 -17.14 22.57
C VAL A 158 26.50 -18.53 21.93
N ASP A 159 27.02 -19.51 22.67
CA ASP A 159 27.21 -20.90 22.26
C ASP A 159 26.00 -21.81 22.54
N ALA A 160 24.87 -21.24 22.99
CA ALA A 160 23.64 -21.99 23.19
C ALA A 160 23.24 -22.75 21.92
N ALA A 161 22.65 -23.94 22.09
CA ALA A 161 22.18 -24.74 20.96
C ALA A 161 21.00 -24.04 20.26
N TRP A 162 21.06 -23.97 18.93
CA TRP A 162 20.01 -23.39 18.08
C TRP A 162 19.31 -24.47 17.25
N PRO A 163 17.98 -24.39 17.09
CA PRO A 163 17.20 -25.25 16.21
C PRO A 163 17.25 -24.73 14.76
N GLY A 164 18.45 -24.73 14.16
CA GLY A 164 18.70 -24.24 12.80
C GLY A 164 20.13 -23.75 12.61
N ASP A 165 20.56 -23.62 11.35
CA ASP A 165 21.87 -23.07 11.00
C ASP A 165 21.86 -21.52 10.91
N GLY A 166 23.05 -20.93 10.82
CA GLY A 166 23.23 -19.48 10.75
C GLY A 166 22.52 -18.87 9.52
N LEU A 167 22.59 -19.54 8.38
CA LEU A 167 21.97 -19.09 7.13
C LEU A 167 20.43 -19.04 7.23
N THR A 168 19.82 -20.01 7.92
CA THR A 168 18.37 -20.04 8.14
C THR A 168 17.93 -18.88 9.02
N VAL A 169 18.65 -18.61 10.11
CA VAL A 169 18.39 -17.46 10.99
C VAL A 169 18.64 -16.13 10.27
N TRP A 170 19.68 -16.06 9.44
CA TRP A 170 19.96 -14.91 8.58
C TRP A 170 18.83 -14.62 7.60
N ARG A 171 18.30 -15.64 6.92
CA ARG A 171 17.15 -15.49 6.01
C ARG A 171 15.90 -15.02 6.76
N LEU A 172 15.64 -15.54 7.96
CA LEU A 172 14.52 -15.12 8.80
C LEU A 172 14.59 -13.63 9.16
N MET A 173 15.75 -13.17 9.64
CA MET A 173 15.88 -11.76 10.07
C MET A 173 15.84 -10.75 8.92
N ASN A 174 16.07 -11.20 7.68
CA ASN A 174 15.99 -10.37 6.49
C ASN A 174 14.59 -10.35 5.86
N LEU A 175 13.62 -11.11 6.41
CA LEU A 175 12.24 -10.98 5.96
C LEU A 175 11.69 -9.58 6.30
N PRO A 176 10.94 -8.95 5.39
CA PRO A 176 10.36 -7.61 5.60
C PRO A 176 9.11 -7.70 6.48
N LEU A 177 9.24 -8.23 7.69
CA LEU A 177 8.15 -8.47 8.63
C LEU A 177 8.28 -7.58 9.86
N ASP A 178 7.14 -7.28 10.48
CA ASP A 178 7.10 -6.57 11.76
C ASP A 178 7.49 -7.54 12.90
N PRO A 179 8.54 -7.24 13.71
CA PRO A 179 8.90 -8.04 14.87
C PRO A 179 7.76 -8.15 15.91
N GLY A 180 6.87 -7.16 16.00
CA GLY A 180 5.68 -7.17 16.85
C GLY A 180 4.48 -7.92 16.26
N GLY A 181 4.56 -8.31 14.99
CA GLY A 181 3.49 -9.00 14.26
C GLY A 181 3.59 -10.52 14.30
N ALA A 182 3.37 -11.16 13.16
CA ALA A 182 3.40 -12.63 13.03
C ALA A 182 4.82 -13.21 13.08
N PHE A 183 5.87 -12.38 13.04
CA PHE A 183 7.26 -12.80 12.89
C PHE A 183 7.70 -13.84 13.92
N GLY A 184 7.40 -13.65 15.20
CA GLY A 184 7.81 -14.61 16.24
C GLY A 184 7.19 -16.01 16.04
N ARG A 185 5.92 -16.08 15.63
CA ARG A 185 5.26 -17.37 15.32
C ARG A 185 5.87 -18.01 14.07
N ILE A 186 6.17 -17.20 13.05
CA ILE A 186 6.85 -17.65 11.82
C ILE A 186 8.25 -18.18 12.15
N ALA A 187 9.04 -17.47 12.96
CA ALA A 187 10.36 -17.89 13.39
C ALA A 187 10.29 -19.22 14.16
N SER A 188 9.33 -19.37 15.08
CA SER A 188 9.09 -20.63 15.77
C SER A 188 8.67 -21.76 14.81
N ALA A 189 7.91 -21.48 13.76
CA ALA A 189 7.50 -22.48 12.78
C ALA A 189 8.69 -22.95 11.92
N VAL A 190 9.53 -22.02 11.48
CA VAL A 190 10.72 -22.31 10.67
C VAL A 190 11.78 -23.05 11.48
N LEU A 191 12.04 -22.63 12.72
CA LEU A 191 13.12 -23.18 13.54
C LEU A 191 12.68 -24.44 14.32
N ASN A 192 11.49 -24.42 14.93
CA ASN A 192 11.02 -25.51 15.80
C ASN A 192 9.96 -26.41 15.17
N GLY A 193 9.52 -26.15 13.93
CA GLY A 193 8.42 -26.89 13.32
C GLY A 193 7.05 -26.62 13.94
N GLY A 194 6.88 -25.48 14.65
CA GLY A 194 5.61 -25.07 15.24
C GLY A 194 4.50 -24.85 14.19
N SER A 195 3.25 -25.03 14.59
CA SER A 195 2.08 -24.85 13.70
C SER A 195 1.69 -23.37 13.54
N LEU A 196 1.37 -22.97 12.31
CA LEU A 196 0.85 -21.65 11.95
C LEU A 196 -0.66 -21.67 11.68
N ARG A 197 -1.33 -22.83 11.79
CA ARG A 197 -2.77 -22.98 11.51
C ARG A 197 -3.66 -22.08 12.37
N ALA A 198 -3.21 -21.69 13.57
CA ALA A 198 -3.94 -20.76 14.43
C ALA A 198 -3.96 -19.31 13.90
N LEU A 199 -3.17 -19.00 12.87
CA LEU A 199 -3.15 -17.69 12.20
C LEU A 199 -3.99 -17.65 10.93
N THR A 200 -4.45 -18.80 10.44
CA THR A 200 -5.29 -18.88 9.24
C THR A 200 -6.75 -19.07 9.63
N LEU A 201 -7.65 -18.52 8.82
CA LEU A 201 -9.09 -18.66 9.00
C LEU A 201 -9.68 -19.36 7.77
N PRO A 202 -10.69 -20.23 7.95
CA PRO A 202 -11.47 -20.72 6.83
C PRO A 202 -12.25 -19.56 6.20
N GLU A 203 -12.45 -19.60 4.88
CA GLU A 203 -13.08 -18.52 4.09
C GLU A 203 -14.44 -18.02 4.65
N PRO A 204 -15.35 -18.87 5.18
CA PRO A 204 -16.61 -18.40 5.77
C PRO A 204 -16.43 -17.57 7.05
N ALA A 205 -15.28 -17.69 7.73
CA ALA A 205 -14.96 -16.87 8.89
C ALA A 205 -14.41 -15.50 8.47
N VAL A 206 -13.63 -15.43 7.39
CA VAL A 206 -13.06 -14.18 6.86
C VAL A 206 -14.17 -13.21 6.47
N SER A 207 -15.24 -13.71 5.87
CA SER A 207 -16.39 -12.89 5.45
C SER A 207 -17.18 -12.26 6.60
N ARG A 208 -16.94 -12.69 7.85
CA ARG A 208 -17.59 -12.14 9.07
C ARG A 208 -16.73 -11.10 9.79
N LEU A 209 -15.46 -10.93 9.40
CA LEU A 209 -14.56 -9.96 10.02
C LEU A 209 -15.11 -8.54 9.82
N ASP A 210 -14.86 -7.68 10.80
CA ASP A 210 -15.02 -6.23 10.61
C ASP A 210 -13.81 -5.66 9.85
N LEU A 211 -13.76 -4.34 9.68
CA LEU A 211 -12.72 -3.71 8.87
C LEU A 211 -11.34 -3.85 9.53
N GLU A 212 -11.25 -3.62 10.84
CA GLU A 212 -9.97 -3.64 11.56
C GLU A 212 -9.40 -5.05 11.59
N ASP A 213 -10.25 -6.05 11.88
CA ASP A 213 -9.82 -7.43 11.92
C ASP A 213 -9.53 -7.99 10.52
N ALA A 214 -10.25 -7.56 9.48
CA ALA A 214 -9.94 -7.92 8.11
C ALA A 214 -8.58 -7.35 7.67
N GLU A 215 -8.26 -6.09 8.02
CA GLU A 215 -6.94 -5.49 7.76
C GLU A 215 -5.81 -6.21 8.51
N ARG A 216 -6.03 -6.55 9.79
CA ARG A 216 -5.07 -7.31 10.60
C ARG A 216 -4.83 -8.71 10.04
N TYR A 217 -5.90 -9.38 9.61
CA TYR A 217 -5.82 -10.68 8.97
C TYR A 217 -5.09 -10.61 7.62
N ALA A 218 -5.41 -9.62 6.78
CA ALA A 218 -4.69 -9.40 5.52
C ALA A 218 -3.19 -9.19 5.73
N ALA A 219 -2.79 -8.38 6.73
CA ALA A 219 -1.39 -8.18 7.09
C ALA A 219 -0.73 -9.50 7.53
N THR A 220 -1.42 -10.30 8.35
CA THR A 220 -0.94 -11.63 8.79
C THR A 220 -0.75 -12.57 7.60
N MET A 221 -1.71 -12.63 6.66
CA MET A 221 -1.62 -13.50 5.50
C MET A 221 -0.49 -13.08 4.54
N ARG A 222 -0.26 -11.78 4.36
CA ARG A 222 0.88 -11.24 3.61
C ARG A 222 2.21 -11.65 4.25
N ASP A 223 2.31 -11.57 5.57
CA ASP A 223 3.51 -11.96 6.31
C ASP A 223 3.79 -13.46 6.18
N LEU A 224 2.74 -14.29 6.33
CA LEU A 224 2.82 -15.74 6.13
C LEU A 224 3.21 -16.10 4.70
N ARG A 225 2.63 -15.43 3.69
CA ARG A 225 2.96 -15.64 2.29
C ARG A 225 4.41 -15.28 1.99
N THR A 226 4.90 -14.17 2.54
CA THR A 226 6.31 -13.75 2.40
C THR A 226 7.27 -14.80 2.98
N ALA A 227 6.95 -15.33 4.15
CA ALA A 227 7.72 -16.40 4.77
C ALA A 227 7.63 -17.70 3.98
N ALA A 228 6.44 -18.10 3.52
CA ALA A 228 6.23 -19.33 2.75
C ALA A 228 6.90 -19.29 1.36
N GLN A 229 6.97 -18.12 0.72
CA GLN A 229 7.76 -17.93 -0.50
C GLN A 229 9.25 -18.08 -0.24
N SER A 230 9.72 -17.65 0.94
CA SER A 230 11.13 -17.73 1.31
C SER A 230 11.55 -19.12 1.76
N PHE A 231 10.70 -19.86 2.48
CA PHE A 231 11.05 -21.13 3.14
C PHE A 231 10.27 -22.35 2.64
N GLY A 232 9.34 -22.18 1.71
CA GLY A 232 8.41 -23.23 1.29
C GLY A 232 7.23 -23.38 2.26
N ALA A 233 6.61 -24.57 2.29
CA ALA A 233 5.53 -24.85 3.23
C ALA A 233 6.08 -24.92 4.67
N ILE A 234 5.55 -24.09 5.56
CA ILE A 234 6.03 -23.93 6.95
C ILE A 234 4.86 -23.97 7.92
N GLY A 235 5.04 -24.62 9.08
CA GLY A 235 3.99 -24.70 10.11
C GLY A 235 2.64 -25.20 9.62
N GLY A 236 2.64 -26.03 8.58
CA GLY A 236 1.45 -26.57 7.94
C GLY A 236 0.76 -25.63 6.97
N VAL A 237 1.22 -24.41 6.70
CA VAL A 237 0.65 -23.52 5.68
C VAL A 237 1.51 -23.50 4.42
N ASP A 238 0.87 -23.39 3.25
CA ASP A 238 1.56 -23.33 1.96
C ASP A 238 1.35 -21.97 1.25
N PRO A 239 2.15 -21.65 0.22
CA PRO A 239 2.03 -20.39 -0.52
C PRO A 239 0.67 -20.15 -1.19
N ALA A 240 -0.05 -21.21 -1.58
CA ALA A 240 -1.34 -21.10 -2.25
C ALA A 240 -2.46 -20.78 -1.24
N GLU A 241 -2.47 -21.47 -0.11
CA GLU A 241 -3.38 -21.18 1.01
C GLU A 241 -3.19 -19.75 1.51
N THR A 242 -1.94 -19.32 1.67
CA THR A 242 -1.65 -17.97 2.16
C THR A 242 -2.07 -16.87 1.19
N ALA A 243 -1.92 -17.11 -0.12
CA ALA A 243 -2.44 -16.23 -1.15
C ALA A 243 -3.98 -16.17 -1.16
N ALA A 244 -4.66 -17.32 -1.05
CA ALA A 244 -6.12 -17.36 -1.01
C ALA A 244 -6.69 -16.62 0.21
N GLY A 245 -6.05 -16.77 1.38
CA GLY A 245 -6.44 -16.04 2.58
C GLY A 245 -6.23 -14.52 2.46
N GLU A 246 -5.13 -14.08 1.84
CA GLU A 246 -4.87 -12.66 1.54
C GLU A 246 -5.95 -12.10 0.58
N GLU A 247 -6.31 -12.85 -0.46
CA GLU A 247 -7.34 -12.46 -1.44
C GLU A 247 -8.73 -12.37 -0.80
N ALA A 248 -9.11 -13.35 0.03
CA ALA A 248 -10.38 -13.34 0.76
C ALA A 248 -10.47 -12.14 1.74
N ALA A 249 -9.37 -11.82 2.43
CA ALA A 249 -9.30 -10.67 3.31
C ALA A 249 -9.44 -9.36 2.51
N SER A 250 -8.75 -9.25 1.38
CA SER A 250 -8.83 -8.09 0.49
C SER A 250 -10.24 -7.89 -0.05
N ALA A 251 -10.90 -8.95 -0.50
CA ALA A 251 -12.30 -8.89 -0.96
C ALA A 251 -13.23 -8.38 0.14
N ARG A 252 -13.06 -8.90 1.37
CA ARG A 252 -13.84 -8.45 2.54
C ARG A 252 -13.63 -6.96 2.85
N ILE A 253 -12.38 -6.50 2.83
CA ILE A 253 -12.05 -5.08 3.05
C ILE A 253 -12.73 -4.21 1.99
N VAL A 254 -12.65 -4.61 0.72
CA VAL A 254 -13.30 -3.89 -0.39
C VAL A 254 -14.81 -3.79 -0.17
N ASP A 255 -15.47 -4.88 0.20
CA ASP A 255 -16.91 -4.89 0.47
C ASP A 255 -17.29 -3.98 1.65
N LEU A 256 -16.51 -4.01 2.73
CA LEU A 256 -16.72 -3.16 3.90
C LEU A 256 -16.52 -1.69 3.61
N VAL A 257 -15.50 -1.34 2.82
CA VAL A 257 -15.24 0.05 2.41
C VAL A 257 -16.30 0.52 1.42
N ALA A 258 -16.69 -0.32 0.45
CA ALA A 258 -17.75 0.00 -0.51
C ALA A 258 -19.12 0.19 0.18
N GLY A 259 -19.41 -0.64 1.19
CA GLY A 259 -20.65 -0.58 1.98
C GLY A 259 -20.81 0.71 2.79
N ARG A 260 -19.72 1.46 3.05
CA ARG A 260 -19.80 2.80 3.68
C ARG A 260 -20.39 3.86 2.75
N GLY A 261 -20.54 3.55 1.47
CA GLY A 261 -21.07 4.46 0.46
C GLY A 261 -20.10 5.60 0.13
N PRO A 262 -20.26 6.25 -1.03
CA PRO A 262 -19.40 7.36 -1.39
C PRO A 262 -19.76 8.60 -0.54
N LEU A 263 -18.74 9.33 -0.09
CA LEU A 263 -18.92 10.62 0.62
C LEU A 263 -19.64 11.66 -0.25
N VAL A 264 -19.64 11.48 -1.57
CA VAL A 264 -20.31 12.34 -2.55
C VAL A 264 -20.98 11.47 -3.61
N LYS A 265 -22.21 11.80 -4.00
CA LYS A 265 -22.94 11.09 -5.06
C LYS A 265 -22.14 11.13 -6.38
N ALA A 266 -21.97 9.97 -7.01
CA ALA A 266 -21.34 9.88 -8.32
C ALA A 266 -22.10 10.75 -9.35
N PRO A 267 -21.41 11.52 -10.20
CA PRO A 267 -22.07 12.29 -11.25
C PRO A 267 -22.75 11.37 -12.26
N ALA A 268 -23.77 11.88 -12.95
CA ALA A 268 -24.47 11.15 -13.99
C ALA A 268 -23.77 11.34 -15.35
N CYS A 269 -23.73 10.28 -16.15
CA CYS A 269 -23.28 10.30 -17.54
C CYS A 269 -24.11 11.32 -18.33
N LEU A 270 -23.45 12.26 -19.00
CA LEU A 270 -24.11 13.24 -19.86
C LEU A 270 -24.89 12.59 -21.02
N SER A 271 -24.52 11.36 -21.42
CA SER A 271 -25.15 10.66 -22.54
C SER A 271 -26.30 9.73 -22.15
N CYS A 272 -26.21 9.02 -21.02
CA CYS A 272 -27.16 7.97 -20.67
C CYS A 272 -27.72 8.07 -19.25
N GLY A 273 -27.25 9.02 -18.44
CA GLY A 273 -27.68 9.20 -17.05
C GLY A 273 -27.15 8.15 -16.06
N ALA A 274 -26.41 7.13 -16.51
CA ALA A 274 -25.78 6.15 -15.63
C ALA A 274 -24.74 6.79 -14.70
N SER A 275 -24.47 6.18 -13.54
CA SER A 275 -23.40 6.64 -12.66
C SER A 275 -22.06 6.64 -13.40
N CYS A 276 -21.33 7.74 -13.28
CA CYS A 276 -19.99 7.90 -13.84
C CYS A 276 -18.98 8.06 -12.73
N ALA A 277 -17.76 7.61 -13.01
CA ALA A 277 -16.65 7.97 -12.16
C ALA A 277 -16.52 9.51 -12.08
N PRO A 278 -16.12 10.09 -10.93
CA PRO A 278 -16.22 11.54 -10.65
C PRO A 278 -15.49 12.51 -11.59
N TRP A 279 -14.76 12.00 -12.58
CA TRP A 279 -13.88 12.70 -13.51
C TRP A 279 -14.26 12.46 -14.98
N PHE A 280 -15.23 11.59 -15.23
CA PHE A 280 -15.69 11.30 -16.58
C PHE A 280 -17.08 11.88 -16.79
N GLU A 281 -17.23 12.61 -17.90
CA GLU A 281 -18.51 13.12 -18.36
C GLU A 281 -19.40 12.02 -18.97
N ARG A 282 -18.81 10.85 -19.28
CA ARG A 282 -19.47 9.70 -19.89
C ARG A 282 -19.01 8.41 -19.22
N CYS A 283 -19.92 7.44 -19.06
CA CYS A 283 -19.56 6.13 -18.53
C CYS A 283 -18.73 5.35 -19.56
N ASP A 284 -18.03 4.29 -19.13
CA ASP A 284 -17.17 3.48 -20.00
C ASP A 284 -17.90 2.98 -21.26
N GLY A 285 -19.18 2.59 -21.13
CA GLY A 285 -20.01 2.17 -22.26
C GLY A 285 -20.30 3.29 -23.27
N CYS A 286 -20.50 4.52 -22.80
CA CYS A 286 -20.70 5.70 -23.65
C CYS A 286 -19.38 6.26 -24.20
N HIS A 287 -18.26 6.03 -23.52
CA HIS A 287 -16.92 6.43 -23.94
C HIS A 287 -16.33 5.48 -25.00
N GLY A 288 -16.60 4.18 -24.90
CA GLY A 288 -16.09 3.14 -25.80
C GLY A 288 -16.87 2.92 -27.10
N GLY A 289 -17.85 3.79 -27.43
CA GLY A 289 -18.50 3.75 -28.74
C GLY A 289 -19.47 2.57 -28.96
N ARG A 290 -20.22 2.16 -27.94
CA ARG A 290 -21.52 1.49 -28.18
C ARG A 290 -22.62 2.45 -27.75
N ALA A 291 -22.93 3.41 -28.62
CA ALA A 291 -24.24 4.04 -28.61
C ALA A 291 -25.28 2.92 -28.78
N GLY A 292 -25.81 2.43 -27.67
CA GLY A 292 -26.96 1.56 -27.66
C GLY A 292 -28.04 2.26 -28.45
N ARG A 293 -28.39 1.68 -29.61
CA ARG A 293 -29.56 2.06 -30.40
C ARG A 293 -30.72 2.25 -29.42
N ARG A 294 -31.16 3.48 -29.21
CA ARG A 294 -32.48 3.71 -28.64
C ARG A 294 -33.44 2.95 -29.56
N ARG A 295 -34.13 1.94 -29.03
CA ARG A 295 -35.30 1.37 -29.72
C ARG A 295 -36.23 2.55 -30.02
N PRO A 296 -36.68 2.76 -31.26
CA PRO A 296 -37.71 3.74 -31.50
C PRO A 296 -38.94 3.27 -30.73
N VAL A 297 -39.49 4.18 -29.91
CA VAL A 297 -40.84 4.00 -29.37
C VAL A 297 -41.75 3.88 -30.58
N SER A 298 -42.27 2.69 -30.83
CA SER A 298 -43.24 2.50 -31.90
C SER A 298 -44.53 3.19 -31.49
N LEU A 299 -44.86 4.28 -32.19
CA LEU A 299 -46.20 4.85 -32.29
C LEU A 299 -47.13 3.84 -32.99
N ARG A 300 -47.44 2.73 -32.31
CA ARG A 300 -48.46 1.75 -32.69
C ARG A 300 -49.00 1.09 -31.42
N ASP A 301 -49.61 1.90 -30.56
CA ASP A 301 -50.63 1.45 -29.60
C ASP A 301 -51.54 2.64 -29.20
N ALA A 302 -51.75 3.57 -30.14
CA ALA A 302 -52.79 4.58 -30.04
C ALA A 302 -53.76 4.38 -31.21
N GLY A 303 -54.88 3.72 -30.92
CA GLY A 303 -56.11 3.83 -31.71
C GLY A 303 -56.54 2.55 -32.42
N ARG A 304 -57.46 1.81 -31.79
CA ARG A 304 -58.67 1.28 -32.44
C ARG A 304 -59.74 0.90 -31.40
N GLY A 305 -60.90 1.54 -31.54
CA GLY A 305 -62.16 1.31 -30.82
C GLY A 305 -62.56 2.56 -30.03
N ALA A 306 -63.68 3.24 -30.24
CA ALA A 306 -64.81 3.11 -31.15
C ALA A 306 -65.58 4.44 -31.01
N VAL A 307 -65.83 5.16 -32.11
CA VAL A 307 -67.18 5.40 -32.68
C VAL A 307 -67.66 6.84 -32.46
N ARG A 308 -68.14 7.40 -33.59
CA ARG A 308 -68.68 8.74 -33.82
C ARG A 308 -70.12 8.89 -33.31
N GLY A 309 -70.50 10.15 -33.12
CA GLY A 309 -71.89 10.65 -33.13
C GLY A 309 -72.10 11.59 -31.94
N SER A 310 -72.45 12.86 -32.07
CA SER A 310 -73.17 13.54 -33.15
C SER A 310 -73.04 15.07 -33.00
N SER A 311 -73.32 15.73 -34.10
CA SER A 311 -73.34 17.16 -34.42
C SER A 311 -74.18 18.06 -33.52
N GLU A 312 -73.79 19.33 -33.56
CA GLU A 312 -74.59 20.56 -33.53
C GLU A 312 -76.12 20.40 -33.63
N GLY A 313 -76.78 21.16 -32.76
CA GLY A 313 -78.12 21.71 -32.87
C GLY A 313 -78.22 22.87 -31.87
N ASP A 314 -78.11 24.10 -32.40
CA ASP A 314 -78.30 25.44 -31.83
C ASP A 314 -77.33 25.99 -30.75
#